data_AF-A0A2S2P7E6-F1
#
_entry.id   AF-A0A2S2P7E6-F1
#
_cell.length_a   1.000
_cell.length_b   1.000
_cell.length_c   1.000
_cell.angle_alpha   90.00
_cell.angle_beta   90.00
_cell.angle_gamma   90.00
#
_symmetry.space_group_name_H-M   'P 1'
#
loop_
_entity.id
_entity.type
_entity.pdbx_description
1 polymer ?
#
loop_
_entity_poly.entity_id
_entity_poly.type
_entity_poly.pdbx_seq_one_letter_code
_entity_poly.pdbx_strand_id
1 'polypeptide(L)'
;MFKKNVLYHSLIAAGVTYVMGQNVGTCQMKPLKRNMPKQPPSSSLSSSSAPKDQQKDSAAQLGRLYVSQGVSFSGANKGLFLGLLTLVMVIVVVIIFLVVKDDEDFASDTLFWMTSTTLATILSTGTLLGCVGLYQVRKLCHNGNQLTALDTMLATVSGAGVVLYALFSTVVGAVGVATSQPGTPEQKVDAMLTAVNVLQLVQVAVQSSLTAEAYRRSSWSRHQLFTKPGRQIITYLLCSNIALWMFDSFITQSWISQERQLRFMGLLSWGLLSRISLPLVVFYRFHSGVLLLQIWQKSYR
;
A
#
# COMPACT_ATOMS: atom_id res chain seq x y z
N MET A 1 17.52 23.61 -10.02
CA MET A 1 17.04 22.62 -9.03
C MET A 1 15.60 22.85 -8.52
N PHE A 2 15.00 24.05 -8.63
CA PHE A 2 13.66 24.36 -8.11
C PHE A 2 12.43 23.95 -8.95
N LYS A 3 12.58 23.51 -10.20
CA LYS A 3 11.43 23.23 -11.10
C LYS A 3 10.88 21.80 -11.07
N LYS A 4 11.55 20.83 -10.43
CA LYS A 4 11.03 19.44 -10.36
C LYS A 4 9.93 19.25 -9.30
N ASN A 5 9.86 20.12 -8.29
CA ASN A 5 8.91 19.97 -7.18
C ASN A 5 7.49 20.47 -7.50
N VAL A 6 7.32 21.37 -8.47
CA VAL A 6 6.00 21.99 -8.75
C VAL A 6 5.00 20.99 -9.34
N LEU A 7 5.45 20.08 -10.21
CA LEU A 7 4.57 19.09 -10.85
C LEU A 7 3.96 18.11 -9.83
N TYR A 8 4.71 17.74 -8.80
CA TYR A 8 4.27 16.82 -7.76
C TYR A 8 3.19 17.43 -6.85
N HIS A 9 3.38 18.68 -6.44
CA HIS A 9 2.38 19.40 -5.65
C HIS A 9 1.10 19.61 -6.47
N SER A 10 1.21 19.90 -7.78
CA SER A 10 0.04 20.03 -8.65
C SER A 10 -0.71 18.72 -8.87
N LEU A 11 -0.02 17.58 -9.03
CA LEU A 11 -0.68 16.29 -9.25
C LEU A 11 -1.36 15.75 -7.97
N ILE A 12 -0.69 15.89 -6.82
CA ILE A 12 -1.26 15.50 -5.52
C ILE A 12 -2.41 16.45 -5.15
N ALA A 13 -2.26 17.76 -5.35
CA ALA A 13 -3.35 18.72 -5.12
C ALA A 13 -4.53 18.50 -6.06
N ALA A 14 -4.29 18.16 -7.34
CA ALA A 14 -5.35 17.83 -8.29
C ALA A 14 -6.08 16.54 -7.88
N GLY A 15 -5.36 15.51 -7.45
CA GLY A 15 -5.95 14.26 -6.95
C GLY A 15 -6.79 14.48 -5.69
N VAL A 16 -6.28 15.24 -4.72
CA VAL A 16 -7.01 15.56 -3.46
C VAL A 16 -8.23 16.44 -3.73
N THR A 17 -8.10 17.47 -4.56
CA THR A 17 -9.22 18.37 -4.91
C THR A 17 -10.31 17.65 -5.70
N TYR A 18 -9.93 16.74 -6.61
CA TYR A 18 -10.90 15.93 -7.35
C TYR A 18 -11.70 15.01 -6.40
N VAL A 19 -11.03 14.34 -5.47
CA VAL A 19 -11.67 13.47 -4.47
C VAL A 19 -12.55 14.27 -3.50
N MET A 20 -12.12 15.46 -3.08
CA MET A 20 -12.95 16.36 -2.26
C MET A 20 -14.17 16.88 -3.05
N GLY A 21 -14.00 17.25 -4.32
CA GLY A 21 -15.10 17.73 -5.17
C GLY A 21 -16.17 16.67 -5.44
N GLN A 22 -15.79 15.39 -5.54
CA GLN A 22 -16.75 14.30 -5.72
C GLN A 22 -17.52 13.95 -4.44
N ASN A 23 -16.94 14.18 -3.26
CA ASN A 23 -17.58 13.88 -1.97
C ASN A 23 -18.49 15.00 -1.44
N VAL A 24 -18.38 16.23 -1.96
CA VAL A 24 -19.21 17.38 -1.53
C VAL A 24 -20.62 17.34 -2.14
N GLY A 25 -20.84 16.58 -3.22
CA GLY A 25 -22.13 16.53 -3.93
C GLY A 25 -23.11 15.42 -3.54
N THR A 26 -22.73 14.46 -2.69
CA THR A 26 -23.55 13.25 -2.42
C THR A 26 -24.06 13.12 -0.99
N CYS A 27 -24.29 14.24 -0.30
CA CYS A 27 -25.14 14.26 0.89
C CYS A 27 -26.61 14.48 0.49
N GLN A 28 -27.22 13.52 -0.21
CA GLN A 28 -28.69 13.43 -0.21
C GLN A 28 -29.13 12.71 1.06
N MET A 29 -29.57 13.49 2.05
CA MET A 29 -30.35 13.00 3.18
C MET A 29 -31.63 12.34 2.65
N LYS A 30 -31.71 11.01 2.69
CA LYS A 30 -33.00 10.31 2.68
C LYS A 30 -33.48 10.17 4.12
N PRO A 31 -34.56 10.86 4.56
CA PRO A 31 -35.14 10.60 5.86
C PRO A 31 -35.77 9.20 5.87
N LEU A 32 -35.28 8.35 6.74
CA LEU A 32 -35.82 7.02 6.99
C LEU A 32 -37.19 7.17 7.68
N LYS A 33 -38.27 7.12 6.90
CA LYS A 33 -39.66 7.13 7.39
C LYS A 33 -39.94 5.79 8.08
N ARG A 34 -39.74 5.73 9.40
CA ARG A 34 -40.08 4.56 10.23
C ARG A 34 -41.59 4.57 10.49
N ASN A 35 -42.32 3.70 9.78
CA ASN A 35 -43.73 3.42 10.06
C ASN A 35 -43.85 2.74 11.43
N MET A 36 -44.51 3.41 12.39
CA MET A 36 -44.97 2.79 13.64
C MET A 36 -46.29 2.03 13.39
N PRO A 37 -46.44 0.78 13.88
CA PRO A 37 -47.76 0.19 14.03
C PRO A 37 -48.45 0.76 15.29
N LYS A 38 -49.70 1.17 15.13
CA LYS A 38 -50.63 1.59 16.20
C LYS A 38 -50.97 0.40 17.10
N GLN A 39 -51.01 0.59 18.42
CA GLN A 39 -51.76 -0.26 19.36
C GLN A 39 -52.80 0.58 20.14
N PRO A 40 -53.94 -0.01 20.54
CA PRO A 40 -55.11 0.71 21.07
C PRO A 40 -55.05 0.89 22.61
N PRO A 41 -55.95 1.70 23.22
CA PRO A 41 -55.82 2.15 24.60
C PRO A 41 -56.56 1.24 25.60
N SER A 42 -56.01 1.07 26.79
CA SER A 42 -56.78 0.69 27.98
C SER A 42 -56.18 1.30 29.25
N SER A 43 -57.10 1.90 30.01
CA SER A 43 -57.02 2.53 31.34
C SER A 43 -56.52 1.64 32.48
N SER A 44 -55.78 2.21 33.44
CA SER A 44 -56.23 2.45 34.85
C SER A 44 -55.07 2.47 35.88
N LEU A 45 -55.18 3.46 36.77
CA LEU A 45 -54.54 3.77 38.07
C LEU A 45 -53.63 2.74 38.82
N SER A 46 -52.51 3.27 39.34
CA SER A 46 -52.15 3.40 40.78
C SER A 46 -50.76 2.91 41.26
N SER A 47 -50.13 3.78 42.04
CA SER A 47 -49.17 3.57 43.15
C SER A 47 -47.70 3.20 42.89
N SER A 48 -46.85 4.19 43.21
CA SER A 48 -45.61 4.12 44.02
C SER A 48 -44.65 2.94 43.85
N SER A 49 -43.49 3.21 43.22
CA SER A 49 -42.15 3.10 43.86
C SER A 49 -41.07 3.33 42.80
N ALA A 50 -40.05 4.13 43.15
CA ALA A 50 -38.85 4.31 42.34
C ALA A 50 -38.10 2.97 42.18
N PRO A 51 -37.31 2.79 41.12
CA PRO A 51 -35.89 3.10 41.29
C PRO A 51 -35.28 3.90 40.13
N LYS A 52 -34.43 4.86 40.50
CA LYS A 52 -33.58 5.67 39.63
C LYS A 52 -32.36 4.86 39.20
N ASP A 53 -32.48 3.88 38.31
CA ASP A 53 -31.29 3.15 37.81
C ASP A 53 -31.26 2.87 36.29
N GLN A 54 -32.29 3.23 35.52
CA GLN A 54 -32.35 2.79 34.12
C GLN A 54 -31.67 3.74 33.10
N GLN A 55 -31.24 4.94 33.53
CA GLN A 55 -30.68 5.94 32.61
C GLN A 55 -29.14 5.91 32.52
N LYS A 56 -28.46 5.30 33.50
CA LYS A 56 -26.98 5.16 33.48
C LYS A 56 -26.51 4.01 32.58
N ASP A 57 -27.36 2.98 32.42
CA ASP A 57 -27.05 1.82 31.60
C ASP A 57 -27.16 2.11 30.10
N SER A 58 -28.08 2.98 29.67
CA SER A 58 -28.22 3.33 28.25
C SER A 58 -27.01 4.11 27.70
N ALA A 59 -26.41 4.99 28.52
CA ALA A 59 -25.18 5.69 28.15
C ALA A 59 -23.94 4.77 28.20
N ALA A 60 -23.89 3.84 29.15
CA ALA A 60 -22.84 2.82 29.21
C ALA A 60 -22.95 1.77 28.09
N GLN A 61 -24.15 1.49 27.60
CA GLN A 61 -24.42 0.57 26.49
C GLN A 61 -24.14 1.24 25.14
N LEU A 62 -24.46 2.53 24.99
CA LEU A 62 -24.07 3.34 23.82
C LEU A 62 -22.55 3.60 23.80
N GLY A 63 -21.93 3.81 24.96
CA GLY A 63 -20.49 3.89 25.14
C GLY A 63 -19.77 2.57 24.83
N ARG A 64 -20.35 1.41 25.20
CA ARG A 64 -19.85 0.11 24.76
C ARG A 64 -20.03 -0.14 23.27
N LEU A 65 -21.10 0.35 22.66
CA LEU A 65 -21.28 0.27 21.20
C LEU A 65 -20.26 1.13 20.45
N TYR A 66 -19.92 2.30 21.00
CA TYR A 66 -18.91 3.21 20.42
C TYR A 66 -17.48 2.70 20.65
N VAL A 67 -17.19 2.17 21.83
CA VAL A 67 -15.89 1.52 22.15
C VAL A 67 -15.74 0.20 21.36
N SER A 68 -16.83 -0.50 21.03
CA SER A 68 -16.81 -1.69 20.18
C SER A 68 -16.65 -1.37 18.68
N GLN A 69 -16.74 -0.11 18.25
CA GLN A 69 -16.30 0.33 16.92
C GLN A 69 -14.81 0.68 16.87
N GLY A 70 -14.08 0.54 17.99
CA GLY A 70 -12.63 0.49 17.98
C GLY A 70 -12.16 -0.70 17.16
N VAL A 71 -11.53 -0.43 16.02
CA VAL A 71 -10.97 -1.44 15.13
C VAL A 71 -10.08 -2.37 15.96
N SER A 72 -10.59 -3.56 16.28
CA SER A 72 -9.94 -4.44 17.24
C SER A 72 -8.73 -5.11 16.59
N PHE A 73 -7.55 -4.52 16.76
CA PHE A 73 -6.27 -5.04 16.26
C PHE A 73 -5.86 -6.39 16.87
N SER A 74 -6.55 -6.86 17.91
CA SER A 74 -6.24 -8.04 18.75
C SER A 74 -5.93 -9.36 18.01
N GLY A 75 -6.24 -9.48 16.70
CA GLY A 75 -5.85 -10.63 15.86
C GLY A 75 -4.67 -10.42 14.89
N ALA A 76 -4.21 -9.17 14.69
CA ALA A 76 -3.24 -8.76 13.66
C ALA A 76 -1.85 -8.38 14.23
N ASN A 77 -1.67 -8.41 15.56
CA ASN A 77 -0.50 -7.89 16.26
C ASN A 77 0.84 -8.38 15.71
N LYS A 78 0.96 -9.65 15.30
CA LYS A 78 2.21 -10.20 14.74
C LYS A 78 2.58 -9.57 13.39
N GLY A 79 1.60 -9.45 12.50
CA GLY A 79 1.78 -8.83 11.18
C GLY A 79 2.03 -7.32 11.28
N LEU A 80 1.33 -6.66 12.20
CA LEU A 80 1.54 -5.24 12.51
C LEU A 80 2.95 -4.98 13.05
N PHE A 81 3.42 -5.79 14.00
CA PHE A 81 4.76 -5.65 14.57
C PHE A 81 5.85 -5.83 13.51
N LEU A 82 5.77 -6.88 12.70
CA LEU A 82 6.73 -7.12 11.62
C LEU A 82 6.68 -6.01 10.54
N GLY A 83 5.47 -5.53 10.22
CA GLY A 83 5.26 -4.44 9.27
C GLY A 83 5.84 -3.11 9.78
N LEU A 84 5.62 -2.80 11.05
CA LEU A 84 6.17 -1.61 11.69
C LEU A 84 7.70 -1.67 11.80
N LEU A 85 8.26 -2.84 12.13
CA LEU A 85 9.72 -3.03 12.11
C LEU A 85 10.28 -2.77 10.72
N THR A 86 9.64 -3.31 9.67
CA THR A 86 10.03 -3.06 8.27
C THR A 86 9.96 -1.56 7.93
N LEU A 87 8.88 -0.89 8.37
CA LEU A 87 8.69 0.54 8.16
C LEU A 87 9.81 1.36 8.82
N VAL A 88 10.13 1.08 10.09
CA VAL A 88 11.20 1.76 10.83
C VAL A 88 12.55 1.54 10.15
N MET A 89 12.87 0.31 9.75
CA MET A 89 14.11 0.02 9.03
C MET A 89 14.24 0.83 7.75
N VAL A 90 13.16 0.97 6.97
CA VAL A 90 13.15 1.81 5.77
C VAL A 90 13.32 3.28 6.09
N ILE A 91 12.63 3.78 7.12
CA ILE A 91 12.76 5.18 7.54
C ILE A 91 14.21 5.49 7.88
N VAL A 92 14.90 4.62 8.63
CA VAL A 92 16.31 4.78 8.97
C VAL A 92 17.18 4.82 7.70
N VAL A 93 17.00 3.88 6.78
CA VAL A 93 17.76 3.83 5.51
C VAL A 93 17.51 5.07 4.65
N VAL A 94 16.27 5.54 4.58
CA VAL A 94 15.90 6.78 3.88
C VAL A 94 16.57 7.99 4.53
N ILE A 95 16.57 8.11 5.85
CA ILE A 95 17.22 9.23 6.55
C ILE A 95 18.73 9.23 6.29
N ILE A 96 19.39 8.08 6.44
CA ILE A 96 20.83 7.94 6.16
C ILE A 96 21.11 8.37 4.72
N PHE A 97 20.34 7.86 3.76
CA PHE A 97 20.51 8.24 2.36
C PHE A 97 20.32 9.74 2.14
N LEU A 98 19.27 10.34 2.71
CA LEU A 98 18.97 11.77 2.53
C LEU A 98 20.03 12.68 3.13
N VAL A 99 20.66 12.27 4.23
CA VAL A 99 21.75 13.02 4.87
C VAL A 99 23.04 12.90 4.05
N VAL A 100 23.37 11.69 3.60
CA VAL A 100 24.70 11.36 3.08
C VAL A 100 24.82 11.53 1.57
N LYS A 101 23.71 11.58 0.82
CA LYS A 101 23.72 11.65 -0.65
C LYS A 101 24.46 12.88 -1.24
N ASP A 102 24.67 13.93 -0.46
CA ASP A 102 25.33 15.16 -0.92
C ASP A 102 26.80 15.24 -0.44
N ASP A 103 27.26 14.30 0.39
CA ASP A 103 28.64 14.24 0.88
C ASP A 103 29.52 13.41 -0.08
N GLU A 104 30.52 14.05 -0.69
CA GLU A 104 31.43 13.39 -1.64
C GLU A 104 32.40 12.40 -0.98
N ASP A 105 32.66 12.54 0.32
CA ASP A 105 33.58 11.67 1.08
C ASP A 105 32.98 10.30 1.43
N PHE A 106 31.65 10.13 1.28
CA PHE A 106 31.01 8.86 1.61
C PHE A 106 31.07 7.88 0.45
N ALA A 107 31.45 6.63 0.73
CA ALA A 107 31.51 5.57 -0.26
C ALA A 107 30.14 5.33 -0.92
N SER A 108 29.98 5.79 -2.17
CA SER A 108 28.77 5.60 -3.00
C SER A 108 28.39 4.12 -3.13
N ASP A 109 29.39 3.23 -3.17
CA ASP A 109 29.20 1.78 -3.13
C ASP A 109 28.42 1.32 -1.89
N THR A 110 28.72 1.87 -0.71
CA THR A 110 28.02 1.53 0.53
C THR A 110 26.56 1.96 0.48
N LEU A 111 26.26 3.14 -0.07
CA LEU A 111 24.87 3.60 -0.27
C LEU A 111 24.12 2.66 -1.22
N PHE A 112 24.75 2.27 -2.34
CA PHE A 112 24.15 1.34 -3.29
C PHE A 112 23.82 0.00 -2.64
N TRP A 113 24.76 -0.61 -1.92
CA TRP A 113 24.53 -1.91 -1.28
C TRP A 113 23.47 -1.83 -0.16
N MET A 114 23.50 -0.77 0.66
CA MET A 114 22.50 -0.55 1.70
C MET A 114 21.09 -0.43 1.12
N THR A 115 20.92 0.45 0.12
CA THR A 115 19.62 0.73 -0.51
C THR A 115 19.11 -0.48 -1.29
N SER A 116 19.96 -1.12 -2.09
CA SER A 116 19.61 -2.30 -2.88
C SER A 116 19.23 -3.49 -2.01
N THR A 117 19.97 -3.75 -0.92
CA THR A 117 19.67 -4.84 0.01
C THR A 117 18.37 -4.59 0.76
N THR A 118 18.13 -3.35 1.18
CA THR A 118 16.88 -2.95 1.84
C THR A 118 15.69 -3.17 0.91
N LEU A 119 15.77 -2.69 -0.33
CA LEU A 119 14.72 -2.87 -1.33
C LEU A 119 14.49 -4.36 -1.65
N ALA A 120 15.57 -5.12 -1.89
CA ALA A 120 15.48 -6.56 -2.14
C ALA A 120 14.79 -7.30 -0.98
N THR A 121 15.10 -6.93 0.27
CA THR A 121 14.50 -7.54 1.46
C THR A 121 13.00 -7.32 1.49
N ILE A 122 12.55 -6.07 1.34
CA ILE A 122 11.12 -5.71 1.42
C ILE A 122 10.33 -6.30 0.26
N LEU A 123 10.90 -6.30 -0.94
CA LEU A 123 10.26 -6.92 -2.10
C LEU A 123 10.17 -8.44 -1.93
N SER A 124 11.19 -9.08 -1.36
CA SER A 124 11.21 -10.53 -1.14
C SER A 124 10.16 -10.92 -0.11
N THR A 125 10.15 -10.28 1.06
CA THR A 125 9.19 -10.56 2.13
C THR A 125 7.77 -10.19 1.70
N GLY A 126 7.58 -9.08 0.98
CA GLY A 126 6.30 -8.68 0.39
C GLY A 126 5.79 -9.67 -0.65
N THR A 127 6.67 -10.21 -1.50
CA THR A 127 6.31 -11.23 -2.50
C THR A 127 5.91 -12.54 -1.82
N LEU A 128 6.70 -13.03 -0.86
CA LEU A 128 6.41 -14.25 -0.11
C LEU A 128 5.06 -14.16 0.59
N LEU A 129 4.83 -13.09 1.36
CA LEU A 129 3.57 -12.90 2.08
C LEU A 129 2.40 -12.58 1.13
N GLY A 130 2.65 -11.92 0.00
CA GLY A 130 1.67 -11.72 -1.07
C GLY A 130 1.21 -13.03 -1.70
N CYS A 131 2.13 -13.97 -1.98
CA CYS A 131 1.81 -15.31 -2.48
C CYS A 131 1.00 -16.12 -1.46
N VAL A 132 1.38 -16.09 -0.18
CA VAL A 132 0.63 -16.75 0.90
C VAL A 132 -0.75 -16.11 1.08
N GLY A 133 -0.85 -14.79 0.93
CA GLY A 133 -2.12 -14.06 0.91
C GLY A 133 -3.00 -14.48 -0.25
N LEU A 134 -2.44 -14.56 -1.46
CA LEU A 134 -3.14 -14.99 -2.68
C LEU A 134 -3.69 -16.40 -2.56
N TYR A 135 -2.87 -17.31 -2.04
CA TYR A 135 -3.27 -18.69 -1.82
C TYR A 135 -4.45 -18.77 -0.84
N GLN A 136 -4.44 -17.98 0.24
CA GLN A 136 -5.56 -17.92 1.18
C GLN A 136 -6.81 -17.31 0.53
N VAL A 137 -6.66 -16.19 -0.20
CA VAL A 137 -7.77 -15.49 -0.86
C VAL A 137 -8.46 -16.36 -1.91
N ARG A 138 -7.73 -17.21 -2.63
CA ARG A 138 -8.30 -18.13 -3.62
C ARG A 138 -9.19 -19.22 -3.02
N LYS A 139 -9.10 -19.50 -1.72
CA LYS A 139 -9.98 -20.48 -1.05
C LYS A 139 -11.37 -19.92 -0.75
N LEU A 140 -11.61 -18.63 -1.01
CA LEU A 140 -12.87 -17.98 -0.68
C LEU A 140 -13.87 -17.97 -1.82
N CYS A 141 -15.14 -17.86 -1.43
CA CYS A 141 -16.25 -17.68 -2.34
C CYS A 141 -16.16 -16.33 -3.06
N HIS A 142 -16.64 -16.33 -4.30
CA HIS A 142 -16.69 -15.13 -5.13
C HIS A 142 -17.90 -14.29 -4.73
N ASN A 143 -17.70 -13.00 -4.43
CA ASN A 143 -18.77 -12.10 -3.99
C ASN A 143 -19.26 -11.16 -5.10
N GLY A 144 -18.78 -11.32 -6.34
CA GLY A 144 -19.20 -10.52 -7.50
C GLY A 144 -18.83 -9.04 -7.44
N ASN A 145 -18.23 -8.56 -6.35
CA ASN A 145 -17.73 -7.20 -6.22
C ASN A 145 -16.62 -6.95 -7.26
N GLN A 146 -16.65 -5.80 -7.90
CA GLN A 146 -15.58 -5.38 -8.80
C GLN A 146 -15.00 -4.05 -8.33
N LEU A 147 -13.72 -3.82 -8.61
CA LEU A 147 -13.13 -2.50 -8.45
C LEU A 147 -13.92 -1.51 -9.33
N THR A 148 -13.99 -0.27 -8.90
CA THR A 148 -14.49 0.81 -9.76
C THR A 148 -13.68 0.82 -11.06
N ALA A 149 -14.32 1.17 -12.18
CA ALA A 149 -13.62 1.32 -13.45
C ALA A 149 -12.41 2.27 -13.33
N LEU A 150 -12.57 3.36 -12.58
CA LEU A 150 -11.50 4.30 -12.23
C LEU A 150 -10.33 3.60 -11.53
N ASP A 151 -10.57 2.88 -10.43
CA ASP A 151 -9.53 2.21 -9.66
C ASP A 151 -8.75 1.20 -10.50
N THR A 152 -9.44 0.52 -11.43
CA THR A 152 -8.86 -0.44 -12.37
C THR A 152 -7.98 0.27 -13.40
N MET A 153 -8.44 1.38 -13.97
CA MET A 153 -7.63 2.18 -14.91
C MET A 153 -6.40 2.77 -14.23
N LEU A 154 -6.56 3.34 -13.03
CA LEU A 154 -5.47 3.89 -12.23
C LEU A 154 -4.42 2.82 -11.91
N ALA A 155 -4.86 1.64 -11.45
CA ALA A 155 -3.96 0.53 -11.16
C ALA A 155 -3.23 0.01 -12.41
N THR A 156 -3.92 -0.04 -13.56
CA THR A 156 -3.34 -0.51 -14.83
C THR A 156 -2.30 0.47 -15.36
N VAL A 157 -2.63 1.76 -15.45
CA VAL A 157 -1.71 2.79 -15.97
C VAL A 157 -0.47 2.93 -15.07
N SER A 158 -0.68 2.97 -13.76
CA SER A 158 0.43 3.08 -12.81
C SER A 158 1.28 1.81 -12.75
N GLY A 159 0.65 0.63 -12.79
CA GLY A 159 1.34 -0.65 -12.89
C GLY A 159 2.17 -0.78 -14.18
N ALA A 160 1.65 -0.29 -15.31
CA ALA A 160 2.40 -0.24 -16.56
C ALA A 160 3.67 0.62 -16.44
N GLY A 161 3.61 1.75 -15.75
CA GLY A 161 4.79 2.57 -15.46
C GLY A 161 5.85 1.85 -14.62
N VAL A 162 5.42 1.06 -13.64
CA VAL A 162 6.35 0.25 -12.84
C VAL A 162 7.00 -0.85 -13.66
N VAL A 163 6.20 -1.56 -14.47
CA VAL A 163 6.69 -2.62 -15.36
C VAL A 163 7.67 -2.03 -16.37
N LEU A 164 7.35 -0.87 -16.96
CA LEU A 164 8.22 -0.18 -17.89
C LEU A 164 9.57 0.16 -17.25
N TYR A 165 9.57 0.81 -16.08
CA TYR A 165 10.80 1.15 -15.36
C TYR A 165 11.64 -0.09 -15.01
N ALA A 166 11.00 -1.14 -14.49
CA ALA A 166 11.68 -2.35 -14.06
C ALA A 166 12.21 -3.16 -15.25
N LEU A 167 11.50 -3.22 -16.38
CA LEU A 167 11.97 -3.91 -17.58
C LEU A 167 13.23 -3.27 -18.15
N PHE A 168 13.22 -1.95 -18.37
CA PHE A 168 14.40 -1.25 -18.87
C PHE A 168 15.57 -1.31 -17.88
N SER A 169 15.32 -1.20 -16.57
CA SER A 169 16.36 -1.38 -15.55
C SER A 169 16.93 -2.81 -15.53
N THR A 170 16.08 -3.81 -15.74
CA THR A 170 16.50 -5.22 -15.84
C THR A 170 17.38 -5.43 -17.07
N VAL A 171 17.04 -4.82 -18.21
CA VAL A 171 17.86 -4.91 -19.43
C VAL A 171 19.24 -4.28 -19.20
N VAL A 172 19.30 -3.09 -18.57
CA VAL A 172 20.58 -2.45 -18.22
C VAL A 172 21.44 -3.38 -17.37
N GLY A 173 20.88 -3.92 -16.29
CA GLY A 173 21.61 -4.83 -15.40
C GLY A 173 22.01 -6.12 -16.11
N ALA A 174 21.12 -6.74 -16.89
CA ALA A 174 21.39 -8.02 -17.56
C ALA A 174 22.48 -7.89 -18.62
N VAL A 175 22.48 -6.80 -19.39
CA VAL A 175 23.57 -6.51 -20.34
C VAL A 175 24.87 -6.24 -19.59
N GLY A 176 24.83 -5.48 -18.49
CA GLY A 176 26.01 -5.25 -17.65
C GLY A 176 26.62 -6.55 -17.10
N VAL A 177 25.79 -7.47 -16.58
CA VAL A 177 26.25 -8.80 -16.14
C VAL A 177 26.90 -9.59 -17.28
N ALA A 178 26.37 -9.48 -18.50
CA ALA A 178 26.87 -10.21 -19.66
C ALA A 178 28.16 -9.63 -20.25
N THR A 179 28.41 -8.33 -20.08
CA THR A 179 29.59 -7.65 -20.63
C THR A 179 30.73 -7.50 -19.62
N SER A 180 30.44 -7.45 -18.32
CA SER A 180 31.44 -7.39 -17.27
C SER A 180 32.25 -8.68 -17.16
N GLN A 181 33.54 -8.55 -16.81
CA GLN A 181 34.39 -9.72 -16.57
C GLN A 181 33.90 -10.53 -15.36
N PRO A 182 33.90 -11.88 -15.44
CA PRO A 182 33.46 -12.73 -14.34
C PRO A 182 34.24 -12.50 -13.05
N GLY A 183 33.54 -12.29 -11.94
CA GLY A 183 34.13 -12.13 -10.61
C GLY A 183 34.48 -10.69 -10.20
N THR A 184 34.27 -9.71 -11.09
CA THR A 184 34.47 -8.29 -10.78
C THR A 184 33.40 -7.73 -9.83
N PRO A 185 33.72 -6.69 -9.03
CA PRO A 185 32.72 -6.02 -8.18
C PRO A 185 31.59 -5.40 -9.02
N GLU A 186 31.91 -4.92 -10.23
CA GLU A 186 30.92 -4.34 -11.15
C GLU A 186 29.86 -5.37 -11.58
N GLN A 187 30.27 -6.60 -11.86
CA GLN A 187 29.33 -7.68 -12.20
C GLN A 187 28.36 -7.96 -11.05
N LYS A 188 28.82 -7.90 -9.80
CA LYS A 188 27.96 -8.11 -8.62
C LYS A 188 26.90 -7.01 -8.47
N VAL A 189 27.28 -5.77 -8.74
CA VAL A 189 26.37 -4.62 -8.73
C VAL A 189 25.31 -4.76 -9.83
N ASP A 190 25.70 -5.17 -11.05
CA ASP A 190 24.74 -5.40 -12.15
C ASP A 190 23.82 -6.59 -11.89
N ALA A 191 24.36 -7.65 -11.29
CA ALA A 191 23.57 -8.81 -10.90
C ALA A 191 22.54 -8.44 -9.83
N MET A 192 22.94 -7.64 -8.84
CA MET A 192 22.03 -7.13 -7.81
C MET A 192 20.96 -6.22 -8.40
N LEU A 193 21.34 -5.29 -9.28
CA LEU A 193 20.40 -4.42 -9.99
C LEU A 193 19.37 -5.24 -10.77
N THR A 194 19.83 -6.25 -11.51
CA THR A 194 18.96 -7.17 -12.27
C THR A 194 18.02 -7.92 -11.33
N ALA A 195 18.55 -8.51 -10.27
CA ALA A 195 17.77 -9.29 -9.31
C ALA A 195 16.67 -8.45 -8.63
N VAL A 196 17.00 -7.23 -8.20
CA VAL A 196 16.03 -6.31 -7.59
C VAL A 196 14.91 -5.94 -8.57
N ASN A 197 15.22 -5.66 -9.83
CA ASN A 197 14.21 -5.28 -10.81
C ASN A 197 13.36 -6.46 -11.28
N VAL A 198 13.92 -7.66 -11.38
CA VAL A 198 13.14 -8.89 -11.60
C VAL A 198 12.20 -9.14 -10.42
N LEU A 199 12.71 -9.01 -9.20
CA LEU A 199 11.90 -9.17 -8.00
C LEU A 199 10.79 -8.11 -7.92
N GLN A 200 11.06 -6.88 -8.36
CA GLN A 200 10.07 -5.80 -8.49
C GLN A 200 8.93 -6.19 -9.45
N LEU A 201 9.24 -6.79 -10.61
CA LEU A 201 8.22 -7.27 -11.56
C LEU A 201 7.35 -8.35 -10.93
N VAL A 202 7.96 -9.33 -10.26
CA VAL A 202 7.24 -10.40 -9.56
C VAL A 202 6.35 -9.82 -8.46
N GLN A 203 6.88 -8.89 -7.66
CA GLN A 203 6.15 -8.27 -6.56
C GLN A 203 4.91 -7.50 -7.07
N VAL A 204 5.04 -6.73 -8.15
CA VAL A 204 3.91 -6.02 -8.78
C VAL A 204 2.86 -6.98 -9.33
N ALA A 205 3.27 -8.08 -9.95
CA ALA A 205 2.35 -9.09 -10.47
C ALA A 205 1.57 -9.77 -9.34
N VAL A 206 2.26 -10.16 -8.26
CA VAL A 206 1.66 -10.75 -7.06
C VAL A 206 0.72 -9.75 -6.38
N GLN A 207 1.15 -8.52 -6.17
CA GLN A 207 0.37 -7.47 -5.51
C GLN A 207 -0.89 -7.13 -6.30
N SER A 208 -0.78 -6.94 -7.63
CA SER A 208 -1.93 -6.65 -8.49
C SER A 208 -2.92 -7.79 -8.51
N SER A 209 -2.43 -9.04 -8.58
CA SER A 209 -3.28 -10.24 -8.52
C SER A 209 -3.98 -10.35 -7.17
N LEU A 210 -3.26 -10.09 -6.07
CA LEU A 210 -3.80 -10.16 -4.71
C LEU A 210 -4.92 -9.16 -4.53
N THR A 211 -4.67 -7.90 -4.87
CA THR A 211 -5.66 -6.83 -4.73
C THR A 211 -6.89 -7.11 -5.58
N ALA A 212 -6.72 -7.53 -6.84
CA ALA A 212 -7.84 -7.85 -7.71
C ALA A 212 -8.69 -9.02 -7.17
N GLU A 213 -8.04 -10.09 -6.70
CA GLU A 213 -8.76 -11.25 -6.18
C GLU A 213 -9.40 -10.99 -4.81
N ALA A 214 -8.70 -10.29 -3.92
CA ALA A 214 -9.19 -9.97 -2.58
C ALA A 214 -10.35 -8.96 -2.62
N TYR A 215 -10.47 -8.16 -3.67
CA TYR A 215 -11.62 -7.29 -3.85
C TYR A 215 -12.84 -8.04 -4.40
N ARG A 216 -12.62 -9.01 -5.30
CA ARG A 216 -13.70 -9.82 -5.90
C ARG A 216 -14.24 -10.89 -4.97
N ARG A 217 -13.37 -11.47 -4.14
CA ARG A 217 -13.74 -12.51 -3.18
C ARG A 217 -13.94 -11.89 -1.81
N SER A 218 -15.18 -11.96 -1.33
CA SER A 218 -15.51 -11.64 0.05
C SER A 218 -16.04 -12.89 0.71
N SER A 219 -15.73 -13.05 1.99
CA SER A 219 -16.23 -14.19 2.76
C SER A 219 -17.69 -14.02 3.06
N TRP A 220 -18.51 -14.98 2.63
CA TRP A 220 -19.91 -15.03 3.05
C TRP A 220 -20.03 -15.27 4.56
N SER A 221 -19.06 -15.98 5.17
CA SER A 221 -18.90 -16.08 6.61
C SER A 221 -17.63 -15.35 7.07
N ARG A 222 -17.82 -14.24 7.80
CA ARG A 222 -16.78 -13.41 8.44
C ARG A 222 -15.81 -14.21 9.34
N HIS A 223 -16.16 -15.44 9.71
CA HIS A 223 -15.36 -16.27 10.60
C HIS A 223 -14.26 -17.09 9.88
N GLN A 224 -14.45 -17.45 8.60
CA GLN A 224 -13.52 -18.35 7.88
C GLN A 224 -12.41 -17.65 7.07
N LEU A 225 -12.62 -16.40 6.62
CA LEU A 225 -11.55 -15.59 5.99
C LEU A 225 -10.53 -15.07 7.00
N PHE A 226 -10.99 -14.88 8.23
CA PHE A 226 -10.29 -14.16 9.28
C PHE A 226 -9.91 -15.02 10.47
N THR A 227 -9.99 -16.35 10.35
CA THR A 227 -9.10 -17.19 11.14
C THR A 227 -7.67 -16.70 10.88
N LYS A 228 -7.11 -16.15 11.96
CA LYS A 228 -5.85 -15.42 12.26
C LYS A 228 -4.80 -15.13 11.16
N PRO A 229 -4.32 -16.05 10.29
CA PRO A 229 -3.25 -15.74 9.31
C PRO A 229 -3.53 -14.65 8.25
N GLY A 230 -4.73 -14.59 7.67
CA GLY A 230 -5.01 -13.64 6.57
C GLY A 230 -4.92 -12.16 6.98
N ARG A 231 -5.39 -11.82 8.19
CA ARG A 231 -5.32 -10.46 8.74
C ARG A 231 -3.88 -10.00 8.94
N GLN A 232 -3.04 -10.89 9.46
CA GLN A 232 -1.64 -10.58 9.72
C GLN A 232 -0.89 -10.26 8.42
N ILE A 233 -1.19 -11.00 7.34
CA ILE A 233 -0.57 -10.76 6.03
C ILE A 233 -1.02 -9.44 5.43
N ILE A 234 -2.32 -9.15 5.39
CA ILE A 234 -2.81 -7.88 4.82
C ILE A 234 -2.26 -6.68 5.62
N THR A 235 -2.23 -6.78 6.95
CA THR A 235 -1.65 -5.73 7.80
C THR A 235 -0.15 -5.54 7.54
N TYR A 236 0.62 -6.63 7.42
CA TYR A 236 2.03 -6.53 7.02
C TYR A 236 2.18 -5.86 5.66
N LEU A 237 1.41 -6.31 4.65
CA LEU A 237 1.48 -5.78 3.28
C LEU A 237 1.14 -4.30 3.22
N LEU A 238 0.22 -3.82 4.05
CA LEU A 238 -0.10 -2.40 4.17
C LEU A 238 1.10 -1.60 4.68
N CYS A 239 1.74 -2.04 5.76
CA CYS A 239 2.94 -1.39 6.30
C CYS A 239 4.12 -1.44 5.32
N SER A 240 4.35 -2.60 4.67
CA SER A 240 5.43 -2.73 3.68
C SER A 240 5.18 -1.88 2.45
N ASN A 241 3.91 -1.67 2.05
CA ASN A 241 3.58 -0.81 0.92
C ASN A 241 3.85 0.67 1.23
N ILE A 242 3.53 1.13 2.44
CA ILE A 242 3.92 2.48 2.89
C ILE A 242 5.45 2.62 2.89
N ALA A 243 6.17 1.59 3.35
CA ALA A 243 7.62 1.58 3.35
C ALA A 243 8.18 1.67 1.90
N LEU A 244 7.66 0.87 0.97
CA LEU A 244 8.03 0.92 -0.45
C LEU A 244 7.70 2.27 -1.08
N TRP A 245 6.54 2.85 -0.77
CA TRP A 245 6.16 4.18 -1.24
C TRP A 245 7.15 5.25 -0.78
N MET A 246 7.58 5.23 0.49
CA MET A 246 8.60 6.15 0.99
C MET A 246 9.95 5.91 0.29
N PHE A 247 10.38 4.65 0.19
CA PHE A 247 11.62 4.29 -0.48
C PHE A 247 11.65 4.81 -1.93
N ASP A 248 10.58 4.55 -2.70
CA ASP A 248 10.46 4.98 -4.09
C ASP A 248 10.37 6.50 -4.23
N SER A 249 9.79 7.19 -3.26
CA SER A 249 9.68 8.65 -3.27
C SER A 249 11.02 9.37 -3.03
N PHE A 250 11.85 8.84 -2.13
CA PHE A 250 13.07 9.52 -1.69
C PHE A 250 14.35 8.96 -2.34
N ILE A 251 14.48 7.64 -2.45
CA ILE A 251 15.71 6.99 -2.90
C ILE A 251 15.65 6.76 -4.41
N THR A 252 14.60 6.11 -4.92
CA THR A 252 14.53 5.70 -6.35
C THR A 252 14.52 6.90 -7.32
N GLN A 253 14.08 8.08 -6.87
CA GLN A 253 14.12 9.32 -7.66
C GLN A 253 15.48 10.02 -7.68
N SER A 254 16.42 9.62 -6.82
CA SER A 254 17.74 10.24 -6.76
C SER A 254 18.57 9.87 -7.99
N TRP A 255 19.37 10.82 -8.46
CA TRP A 255 20.28 10.61 -9.58
C TRP A 255 21.31 9.52 -9.29
N ILE A 256 21.75 9.40 -8.03
CA ILE A 256 22.70 8.37 -7.55
C ILE A 256 22.13 6.98 -7.77
N SER A 257 20.87 6.77 -7.39
CA SER A 257 20.16 5.50 -7.57
C SER A 257 19.95 5.12 -9.05
N GLN A 258 20.09 6.09 -9.95
CA GLN A 258 19.85 5.95 -11.39
C GLN A 258 21.13 6.00 -12.23
N GLU A 259 22.30 6.07 -11.59
CA GLU A 259 23.57 6.33 -12.25
C GLU A 259 23.92 5.25 -13.28
N ARG A 260 23.72 3.97 -12.95
CA ARG A 260 23.99 2.84 -13.85
C ARG A 260 23.15 2.92 -15.11
N GLN A 261 21.85 3.19 -14.96
CA GLN A 261 20.94 3.30 -16.11
C GLN A 261 21.23 4.53 -16.96
N LEU A 262 21.63 5.65 -16.33
CA LEU A 262 22.07 6.87 -17.02
C LEU A 262 23.35 6.64 -17.84
N ARG A 263 24.35 5.94 -17.28
CA ARG A 263 25.60 5.62 -17.96
C ARG A 263 25.39 4.70 -19.16
N PHE A 264 24.45 3.76 -19.07
CA PHE A 264 24.17 2.81 -20.15
C PHE A 264 23.27 3.38 -21.27
N MET A 265 22.10 3.92 -20.92
CA MET A 265 21.12 4.38 -21.92
C MET A 265 21.32 5.85 -22.35
N GLY A 266 22.20 6.58 -21.67
CA GLY A 266 22.42 8.00 -21.87
C GLY A 266 21.35 8.89 -21.23
N LEU A 267 21.70 10.17 -21.11
CA LEU A 267 20.89 11.17 -20.37
C LEU A 267 19.51 11.40 -21.00
N LEU A 268 19.41 11.36 -22.33
CA LEU A 268 18.15 11.63 -23.04
C LEU A 268 17.16 10.48 -22.92
N SER A 269 17.57 9.27 -23.28
CA SER A 269 16.68 8.09 -23.29
C SER A 269 16.23 7.73 -21.87
N TRP A 270 17.18 7.60 -20.94
CA TRP A 270 16.84 7.29 -19.55
C TRP A 270 16.17 8.46 -18.84
N GLY A 271 16.61 9.70 -19.11
CA GLY A 271 16.02 10.90 -18.52
C GLY A 271 14.55 11.07 -18.89
N LEU A 272 14.17 10.82 -20.14
CA LEU A 272 12.76 10.83 -20.55
C LEU A 272 11.97 9.69 -19.91
N LEU A 273 12.50 8.46 -19.98
CA LEU A 273 11.85 7.26 -19.44
C LEU A 273 11.57 7.39 -17.95
N SER A 274 12.59 7.77 -17.17
CA SER A 274 12.47 7.94 -15.72
C SER A 274 11.53 9.06 -15.33
N ARG A 275 11.49 10.16 -16.10
CA ARG A 275 10.59 11.30 -15.82
C ARG A 275 9.12 10.94 -15.96
N ILE A 276 8.79 9.98 -16.83
CA ILE A 276 7.44 9.44 -16.98
C ILE A 276 7.18 8.32 -15.97
N SER A 277 8.14 7.42 -15.79
CA SER A 277 7.92 6.18 -15.04
C SER A 277 7.99 6.37 -13.52
N LEU A 278 8.90 7.20 -13.01
CA LEU A 278 9.07 7.37 -11.55
C LEU A 278 7.82 7.92 -10.85
N PRO A 279 7.11 8.95 -11.38
CA PRO A 279 5.86 9.39 -10.79
C PRO A 279 4.78 8.29 -10.79
N LEU A 280 4.73 7.48 -11.86
CA LEU A 280 3.81 6.34 -11.95
C LEU A 280 4.15 5.25 -10.93
N VAL A 281 5.45 5.00 -10.68
CA VAL A 281 5.90 4.05 -9.66
C VAL A 281 5.42 4.47 -8.27
N VAL A 282 5.68 5.72 -7.89
CA VAL A 282 5.24 6.26 -6.59
C VAL A 282 3.71 6.23 -6.49
N PHE A 283 3.01 6.61 -7.55
CA PHE A 283 1.55 6.58 -7.57
C PHE A 283 0.99 5.16 -7.47
N TYR A 284 1.60 4.17 -8.13
CA TYR A 284 1.20 2.76 -8.03
C TYR A 284 1.31 2.27 -6.59
N ARG A 285 2.41 2.57 -5.89
CA ARG A 285 2.57 2.19 -4.47
C ARG A 285 1.46 2.78 -3.62
N PHE A 286 1.25 4.10 -3.73
CA PHE A 286 0.20 4.79 -2.99
C PHE A 286 -1.19 4.20 -3.27
N HIS A 287 -1.58 4.06 -4.54
CA HIS A 287 -2.88 3.54 -4.93
C HIS A 287 -3.08 2.08 -4.49
N SER A 288 -2.05 1.24 -4.65
CA SER A 288 -2.07 -0.15 -4.19
C SER A 288 -2.22 -0.25 -2.66
N GLY A 289 -1.60 0.66 -1.92
CA GLY A 289 -1.78 0.81 -0.47
C GLY A 289 -3.21 1.21 -0.09
N VAL A 290 -3.82 2.15 -0.81
CA VAL A 290 -5.22 2.54 -0.62
C VAL A 290 -6.17 1.37 -0.90
N LEU A 291 -5.95 0.60 -1.97
CA LEU A 291 -6.77 -0.57 -2.28
C LEU A 291 -6.65 -1.66 -1.20
N LEU A 292 -5.42 -1.92 -0.70
CA LEU A 292 -5.22 -2.82 0.45
C LEU A 292 -5.94 -2.32 1.70
N LEU A 293 -5.91 -1.02 1.97
CA LEU A 293 -6.61 -0.42 3.11
C LEU A 293 -8.12 -0.59 2.97
N GLN A 294 -8.69 -0.40 1.78
CA GLN A 294 -10.12 -0.62 1.54
C GLN A 294 -10.50 -2.09 1.77
N ILE A 295 -9.67 -3.03 1.29
CA ILE A 295 -9.86 -4.47 1.53
C ILE A 295 -9.80 -4.75 3.04
N TRP A 296 -8.83 -4.18 3.73
CA TRP A 296 -8.70 -4.31 5.19
C TRP A 296 -9.89 -3.69 5.93
N GLN A 297 -10.42 -2.54 5.52
CA GLN A 297 -11.60 -1.95 6.16
C GLN A 297 -12.88 -2.75 5.94
N LYS A 298 -13.12 -3.23 4.70
CA LYS A 298 -14.24 -4.13 4.38
C LYS A 298 -14.19 -5.43 5.20
N SER A 299 -12.99 -5.84 5.58
CA SER A 299 -12.72 -7.04 6.38
C SER A 299 -13.05 -6.91 7.87
N TYR A 300 -13.10 -5.68 8.39
CA TYR A 300 -13.33 -5.39 9.82
C TYR A 300 -14.74 -4.86 10.12
N ARG A 301 -15.55 -4.54 9.10
CA ARG A 301 -16.95 -4.08 9.25
C ARG A 301 -17.96 -5.20 9.03
#